data_AF-A0A6F8ZUA2-F1
#
_entry.id   AF-A0A6F8ZUA2-F1
#
_cell.length_a   1.000
_cell.length_b   1.000
_cell.length_c   1.000
_cell.angle_alpha   90.00
_cell.angle_beta   90.00
_cell.angle_gamma   90.00
#
_symmetry.space_group_name_H-M   'P 1'
#
loop_
_entity.id
_entity.type
_entity.pdbx_description
1 polymer ?
#
loop_
_entity_poly.entity_id
_entity_poly.type
_entity_poly.pdbx_seq_one_letter_code
_entity_poly.pdbx_strand_id
1 'polypeptide(L)'
;MATLPGTVPRMMRPAPGQNYPRTGFPLEVSTPLGQGRVNQLGGVFINGRPLPNHIRHKIVEMAHHGIRPCVISRQLRVSHGCVSKILCRYQETGSIRPGAIGGSKPRVSTPDVEKRIEEYKRENPGMFSWEIRDKLLKDGVCDRSTVPSVSSISRVLRARFGKKDDDDDCDKKDEDGEKKTKHSIDGILGDKGH
;
A
#
# COMPACT_ATOMS: atom_id res chain seq x y z
N MET A 1 -56.82 -5.02 61.68
CA MET A 1 -56.13 -6.32 61.74
C MET A 1 -55.34 -6.47 60.45
N ALA A 2 -54.04 -6.21 60.54
CA ALA A 2 -53.09 -6.20 59.43
C ALA A 2 -52.47 -7.59 59.23
N THR A 3 -52.25 -8.01 57.98
CA THR A 3 -51.32 -9.09 57.65
C THR A 3 -50.56 -8.74 56.36
N LEU A 4 -49.26 -9.06 56.40
CA LEU A 4 -48.14 -8.46 55.68
C LEU A 4 -47.83 -9.13 54.33
N PRO A 5 -47.06 -8.46 53.44
CA PRO A 5 -46.61 -9.03 52.16
C PRO A 5 -45.48 -10.06 52.37
N GLY A 6 -45.60 -11.22 51.71
CA GLY A 6 -44.60 -12.28 51.72
C GLY A 6 -43.33 -11.91 50.95
N THR A 7 -42.24 -11.75 51.66
CA THR A 7 -40.87 -11.63 51.13
C THR A 7 -40.34 -12.99 50.71
N VAL A 8 -40.03 -13.17 49.42
CA VAL A 8 -39.25 -14.31 48.91
C VAL A 8 -37.79 -14.19 49.36
N PRO A 9 -37.16 -15.24 49.92
CA PRO A 9 -35.75 -15.20 50.30
C PRO A 9 -34.86 -15.04 49.06
N ARG A 10 -34.07 -13.97 49.05
CA ARG A 10 -33.03 -13.72 48.05
C ARG A 10 -31.92 -14.74 48.27
N MET A 11 -31.79 -15.75 47.41
CA MET A 11 -30.64 -16.66 47.43
C MET A 11 -29.36 -15.86 47.19
N MET A 12 -28.53 -15.73 48.22
CA MET A 12 -27.18 -15.18 48.10
C MET A 12 -26.34 -16.19 47.31
N ARG A 13 -25.96 -15.80 46.10
CA ARG A 13 -25.07 -16.58 45.25
C ARG A 13 -23.66 -16.52 45.86
N PRO A 14 -22.99 -17.65 46.12
CA PRO A 14 -21.60 -17.63 46.56
C PRO A 14 -20.74 -16.91 45.53
N ALA A 15 -20.00 -15.89 45.97
CA ALA A 15 -18.96 -15.28 45.15
C ALA A 15 -17.92 -16.36 44.81
N PRO A 16 -17.55 -16.57 43.53
CA PRO A 16 -16.40 -17.40 43.24
C PRO A 16 -15.17 -16.66 43.78
N GLY A 17 -14.53 -17.26 44.78
CA GLY A 17 -13.27 -16.79 45.32
C GLY A 17 -12.29 -16.52 44.19
N GLN A 18 -11.86 -15.27 44.09
CA GLN A 18 -10.73 -14.88 43.27
C GLN A 18 -9.47 -15.40 43.94
N ASN A 19 -9.13 -16.67 43.69
CA ASN A 19 -7.81 -17.18 44.04
C ASN A 19 -7.36 -18.22 43.02
N TYR A 20 -6.97 -17.73 41.84
CA TYR A 20 -6.00 -18.41 41.00
C TYR A 20 -4.81 -17.47 40.82
N PRO A 21 -3.57 -17.93 41.05
CA PRO A 21 -2.38 -17.13 40.79
C PRO A 21 -2.33 -16.84 39.29
N ARG A 22 -2.50 -15.56 38.94
CA ARG A 22 -2.47 -15.06 37.57
C ARG A 22 -1.03 -14.86 37.12
N THR A 23 -0.25 -15.94 37.10
CA THR A 23 1.12 -15.96 36.57
C THR A 23 1.17 -16.92 35.40
N GLY A 24 1.37 -16.38 34.19
CA GLY A 24 1.59 -17.19 32.99
C GLY A 24 1.29 -16.42 31.71
N PHE A 25 2.13 -15.41 31.42
CA PHE A 25 2.43 -14.78 30.13
C PHE A 25 1.26 -14.44 29.17
N PRO A 26 1.10 -13.18 28.71
CA PRO A 26 0.41 -12.97 27.45
C PRO A 26 1.15 -13.81 26.40
N LEU A 27 0.43 -14.70 25.71
CA LEU A 27 0.91 -15.40 24.51
C LEU A 27 1.10 -14.37 23.39
N GLU A 28 2.04 -13.46 23.60
CA GLU A 28 2.70 -12.69 22.56
C GLU A 28 3.48 -13.74 21.77
N VAL A 29 2.86 -14.28 20.73
CA VAL A 29 3.58 -15.13 19.78
C VAL A 29 4.53 -14.20 19.02
N SER A 30 5.77 -14.12 19.50
CA SER A 30 6.84 -13.34 18.89
C SER A 30 7.26 -14.00 17.57
N THR A 31 6.43 -13.84 16.54
CA THR A 31 6.89 -14.00 15.16
C THR A 31 7.70 -12.76 14.76
N PRO A 32 8.75 -12.89 13.95
CA PRO A 32 9.65 -11.78 13.57
C PRO A 32 8.99 -10.63 12.78
N LEU A 33 7.67 -10.65 12.55
CA LEU A 33 6.92 -9.75 11.67
C LEU A 33 5.87 -8.87 12.37
N GLY A 34 5.88 -8.83 13.71
CA GLY A 34 4.99 -8.03 14.53
C GLY A 34 4.24 -8.89 15.57
N GLN A 35 3.86 -8.27 16.69
CA GLN A 35 3.15 -8.91 17.79
C GLN A 35 1.84 -9.55 17.30
N GLY A 36 1.87 -10.87 17.05
CA GLY A 36 0.70 -11.64 16.68
C GLY A 36 -0.23 -11.74 17.89
N ARG A 37 -1.50 -11.34 17.72
CA ARG A 37 -2.53 -11.46 18.74
C ARG A 37 -3.44 -12.64 18.40
N VAL A 38 -4.08 -13.19 19.42
CA VAL A 38 -5.05 -14.28 19.27
C VAL A 38 -6.46 -13.70 19.45
N ASN A 39 -7.37 -14.02 18.53
CA ASN A 39 -8.77 -13.63 18.62
C ASN A 39 -9.57 -14.60 19.52
N GLN A 40 -10.86 -14.31 19.76
CA GLN A 40 -11.74 -15.16 20.60
C GLN A 40 -11.98 -16.56 20.02
N LEU A 41 -11.75 -16.75 18.72
CA LEU A 41 -11.87 -18.04 18.03
C LEU A 41 -10.54 -18.82 18.04
N GLY A 42 -9.49 -18.30 18.70
CA GLY A 42 -8.17 -18.94 18.78
C GLY A 42 -7.34 -18.81 17.49
N GLY A 43 -7.66 -17.86 16.60
CA GLY A 43 -6.92 -17.57 15.38
C GLY A 43 -5.96 -16.40 15.55
N VAL A 44 -4.79 -16.49 14.90
CA VAL A 44 -3.71 -15.50 14.99
C VAL A 44 -3.94 -14.37 13.96
N PHE A 45 -3.76 -13.12 14.38
CA PHE A 45 -3.88 -11.95 13.51
C PHE A 45 -2.91 -10.83 13.93
N ILE A 46 -2.65 -9.90 13.01
CA ILE A 46 -1.81 -8.73 13.25
C ILE A 46 -2.67 -7.48 13.05
N ASN A 47 -2.76 -6.62 14.06
CA ASN A 47 -3.52 -5.38 13.98
C ASN A 47 -2.99 -4.46 12.88
N GLY A 48 -3.89 -3.84 12.13
CA GLY A 48 -3.55 -2.91 11.04
C GLY A 48 -3.00 -3.57 9.77
N ARG A 49 -2.80 -4.90 9.76
CA ARG A 49 -2.35 -5.64 8.57
C ARG A 49 -3.50 -6.46 7.96
N PRO A 50 -3.54 -6.59 6.62
CA PRO A 50 -4.52 -7.44 5.97
C PRO A 50 -4.29 -8.92 6.31
N LEU A 51 -5.37 -9.71 6.33
CA LEU A 51 -5.30 -11.16 6.53
C LEU A 51 -4.40 -11.81 5.46
N PRO A 52 -3.58 -12.82 5.79
CA PRO A 52 -2.72 -13.49 4.80
C PRO A 52 -3.49 -13.99 3.56
N ASN A 53 -2.89 -13.85 2.37
CA ASN A 53 -3.56 -14.17 1.11
C ASN A 53 -4.05 -15.62 1.02
N HIS A 54 -3.27 -16.59 1.54
CA HIS A 54 -3.68 -18.00 1.53
C HIS A 54 -4.98 -18.24 2.32
N ILE A 55 -5.19 -17.56 3.45
CA ILE A 55 -6.46 -17.64 4.20
C ILE A 55 -7.59 -16.95 3.43
N ARG A 56 -7.31 -15.80 2.78
CA ARG A 56 -8.30 -15.08 1.96
C ARG A 56 -8.79 -15.95 0.79
N HIS A 57 -7.88 -16.66 0.13
CA HIS A 57 -8.23 -17.65 -0.89
C HIS A 57 -9.08 -18.77 -0.30
N LYS A 58 -8.69 -19.34 0.84
CA LYS A 58 -9.44 -20.44 1.46
C LYS A 58 -10.87 -20.06 1.84
N ILE A 59 -11.09 -18.81 2.29
CA ILE A 59 -12.43 -18.28 2.56
C ILE A 59 -13.31 -18.33 1.30
N VAL A 60 -12.77 -17.86 0.17
CA VAL A 60 -13.50 -17.84 -1.11
C VAL A 60 -13.72 -19.25 -1.64
N GLU A 61 -12.69 -20.09 -1.58
CA GLU A 61 -12.77 -21.51 -1.97
C GLU A 61 -13.87 -22.24 -1.20
N MET A 62 -13.91 -22.11 0.13
CA MET A 62 -14.94 -22.74 0.95
C MET A 62 -16.35 -22.22 0.64
N ALA A 63 -16.50 -20.93 0.37
CA ALA A 63 -17.78 -20.35 -0.01
C ALA A 63 -18.28 -20.87 -1.37
N HIS A 64 -17.37 -21.06 -2.35
CA HIS A 64 -17.69 -21.70 -3.64
C HIS A 64 -18.17 -23.14 -3.49
N HIS A 65 -17.66 -23.87 -2.49
CA HIS A 65 -18.15 -25.21 -2.13
C HIS A 65 -19.48 -25.18 -1.35
N GLY A 66 -20.14 -24.02 -1.25
CA GLY A 66 -21.44 -23.88 -0.56
C GLY A 66 -21.35 -23.86 0.97
N ILE A 67 -20.16 -23.74 1.55
CA ILE A 67 -20.00 -23.72 3.01
C ILE A 67 -20.51 -22.38 3.55
N ARG A 68 -21.37 -22.44 4.57
CA ARG A 68 -21.95 -21.25 5.20
C ARG A 68 -20.85 -20.37 5.84
N PRO A 69 -20.92 -19.03 5.72
CA PRO A 69 -19.91 -18.11 6.28
C PRO A 69 -19.63 -18.28 7.78
N CYS A 70 -20.64 -18.68 8.55
CA CYS A 70 -20.48 -18.98 9.98
C CYS A 70 -19.59 -20.21 10.25
N VAL A 71 -19.62 -21.20 9.37
CA VAL A 71 -18.77 -22.40 9.44
C VAL A 71 -17.35 -22.07 9.00
N ILE A 72 -17.18 -21.29 7.92
CA ILE A 72 -15.88 -20.80 7.45
C ILE A 72 -15.15 -20.03 8.56
N SER A 73 -15.87 -19.12 9.25
CA SER A 73 -15.34 -18.36 10.38
C SER A 73 -14.78 -19.25 11.50
N ARG A 74 -15.51 -20.30 11.87
CA ARG A 74 -15.08 -21.23 12.93
C ARG A 74 -13.91 -22.11 12.50
N GLN A 75 -13.93 -22.65 11.28
CA GLN A 75 -12.89 -23.55 10.79
C GLN A 75 -11.55 -22.83 10.57
N LEU A 76 -11.59 -21.64 9.96
CA LEU A 76 -10.39 -20.83 9.72
C LEU A 76 -10.00 -19.97 10.93
N ARG A 77 -10.80 -19.99 12.00
CA ARG A 77 -10.63 -19.17 13.21
C ARG A 77 -10.49 -17.68 12.89
N VAL A 78 -11.23 -17.21 11.88
CA VAL A 78 -11.28 -15.80 11.45
C VAL A 78 -12.60 -15.19 11.91
N SER A 79 -12.61 -13.92 12.32
CA SER A 79 -13.85 -13.27 12.75
C SER A 79 -14.91 -13.25 11.63
N HIS A 80 -16.17 -13.45 12.01
CA HIS A 80 -17.30 -13.49 11.06
C HIS A 80 -17.37 -12.23 10.19
N GLY A 81 -17.13 -11.05 10.78
CA GLY A 81 -17.11 -9.79 10.03
C GLY A 81 -15.98 -9.70 9.00
N CYS A 82 -14.83 -10.33 9.24
CA CYS A 82 -13.75 -10.40 8.25
C CYS A 82 -14.12 -11.33 7.08
N VAL A 83 -14.69 -12.50 7.37
CA VAL A 83 -15.20 -13.44 6.34
C VAL A 83 -16.23 -12.74 5.45
N SER A 84 -17.23 -12.09 6.05
CA SER A 84 -18.27 -11.35 5.32
C SER A 84 -17.69 -10.25 4.42
N LYS A 85 -16.74 -9.45 4.96
CA LYS A 85 -16.08 -8.37 4.20
C LYS A 85 -15.27 -8.88 3.01
N ILE A 86 -14.64 -10.06 3.12
CA ILE A 86 -13.88 -10.67 2.03
C ILE A 86 -14.83 -11.18 0.95
N LEU A 87 -15.90 -11.89 1.34
CA LEU A 87 -16.87 -12.44 0.40
C LEU A 87 -17.63 -11.33 -0.35
N CYS A 88 -18.05 -10.28 0.35
CA CYS A 88 -18.71 -9.12 -0.26
C CYS A 88 -17.83 -8.45 -1.33
N ARG A 89 -16.57 -8.13 -0.99
CA ARG A 89 -15.62 -7.57 -1.96
C ARG A 89 -15.37 -8.51 -3.15
N TYR A 90 -15.31 -9.81 -2.90
CA TYR A 90 -15.07 -10.79 -3.95
C TYR A 90 -16.26 -10.84 -4.94
N GLN A 91 -17.49 -10.70 -4.47
CA GLN A 91 -18.67 -10.57 -5.35
C GLN A 91 -18.66 -9.27 -6.15
N GLU A 92 -18.19 -8.16 -5.58
CA GLU A 92 -18.13 -6.86 -6.27
C GLU A 92 -17.00 -6.76 -7.30
N THR A 93 -15.81 -7.29 -6.99
CA THR A 93 -14.57 -7.03 -7.76
C THR A 93 -13.95 -8.28 -8.36
N GLY A 94 -14.34 -9.48 -7.92
CA GLY A 94 -13.64 -10.73 -8.22
C GLY A 94 -12.24 -10.84 -7.61
N SER A 95 -11.74 -9.84 -6.88
CA SER A 95 -10.37 -9.82 -6.36
C SER A 95 -10.28 -10.25 -4.90
N ILE A 96 -9.38 -11.21 -4.64
CA ILE A 96 -9.00 -11.60 -3.28
C ILE A 96 -7.96 -10.67 -2.66
N ARG A 97 -7.31 -9.78 -3.42
CA ARG A 97 -6.23 -8.94 -2.90
C ARG A 97 -6.80 -7.88 -1.94
N PRO A 98 -6.12 -7.55 -0.83
CA PRO A 98 -6.52 -6.40 -0.02
C PRO A 98 -6.40 -5.12 -0.85
N GLY A 99 -7.33 -4.17 -0.65
CA GLY A 99 -7.19 -2.84 -1.25
C GLY A 99 -5.92 -2.13 -0.76
N ALA A 100 -5.49 -1.10 -1.48
CA ALA A 100 -4.36 -0.28 -1.04
C ALA A 100 -4.68 0.32 0.34
N ILE A 101 -3.87 -0.02 1.34
CA ILE A 101 -3.96 0.52 2.69
C ILE A 101 -2.92 1.62 2.79
N GLY A 102 -3.37 2.85 3.00
CA GLY A 102 -2.51 4.01 3.12
C GLY A 102 -2.32 4.78 1.82
N GLY A 103 -1.97 6.05 1.99
CA GLY A 103 -1.91 7.06 0.95
C GLY A 103 -2.62 8.33 1.43
N SER A 104 -1.90 9.44 1.50
CA SER A 104 -2.55 10.73 1.57
C SER A 104 -3.09 11.05 0.18
N LYS A 105 -4.32 11.57 0.11
CA LYS A 105 -4.73 12.31 -1.09
C LYS A 105 -3.69 13.42 -1.28
N PRO A 106 -3.15 13.65 -2.49
CA PRO A 106 -2.18 14.72 -2.70
C PRO A 106 -2.80 16.03 -2.24
N ARG A 107 -2.25 16.62 -1.18
CA ARG A 107 -2.88 17.77 -0.48
C ARG A 107 -2.75 19.09 -1.25
N VAL A 108 -1.85 19.20 -2.20
CA VAL A 108 -1.47 20.49 -2.83
C VAL A 108 -0.96 20.30 -4.27
N SER A 109 -1.56 19.38 -5.01
CA SER A 109 -1.44 19.34 -6.47
C SER A 109 -2.85 19.21 -7.00
N THR A 110 -3.52 20.34 -7.19
CA THR A 110 -4.70 20.34 -8.05
C THR A 110 -4.23 19.84 -9.44
N PRO A 111 -4.93 18.86 -10.05
CA PRO A 111 -4.53 18.33 -11.35
C PRO A 111 -4.44 19.43 -12.42
N ASP A 112 -5.19 20.52 -12.26
CA ASP A 112 -5.13 21.71 -13.12
C ASP A 112 -3.76 22.41 -13.09
N VAL A 113 -3.13 22.52 -11.92
CA VAL A 113 -1.80 23.15 -11.78
C VAL A 113 -0.73 22.26 -12.37
N GLU A 114 -0.82 20.95 -12.18
CA GLU A 114 0.11 20.00 -12.82
C GLU A 114 0.02 20.06 -14.34
N LYS A 115 -1.20 20.16 -14.89
CA LYS A 115 -1.41 20.31 -16.34
C LYS A 115 -0.78 21.60 -16.88
N ARG A 116 -0.90 22.71 -16.14
CA ARG A 116 -0.28 23.99 -16.53
C ARG A 116 1.24 23.95 -16.48
N ILE A 117 1.82 23.28 -15.47
CA ILE A 117 3.27 23.03 -15.40
C ILE A 117 3.75 22.27 -16.65
N GLU A 118 3.00 21.24 -17.07
CA GLU A 118 3.31 20.44 -18.25
C GLU A 118 3.22 21.28 -19.55
N GLU A 119 2.18 22.10 -19.69
CA GLU A 119 2.01 23.02 -20.81
C GLU A 119 3.19 23.98 -20.95
N TYR A 120 3.60 24.64 -19.86
CA TYR A 120 4.73 25.58 -19.90
C TYR A 120 6.06 24.90 -20.23
N LYS A 121 6.29 23.68 -19.73
CA LYS A 121 7.51 22.93 -20.04
C LYS A 121 7.52 22.42 -21.49
N ARG A 122 6.34 22.06 -22.03
CA ARG A 122 6.20 21.63 -23.43
C ARG A 122 6.41 22.79 -24.41
N GLU A 123 5.89 23.98 -24.08
CA GLU A 123 6.14 25.20 -24.86
C GLU A 123 7.62 25.62 -24.83
N ASN A 124 8.27 25.48 -23.67
CA ASN A 124 9.65 25.90 -23.46
C ASN A 124 10.42 24.83 -22.67
N PRO A 125 11.03 23.84 -23.35
CA PRO A 125 11.79 22.78 -22.69
C PRO A 125 12.98 23.28 -21.86
N GLY A 126 13.52 24.47 -22.16
CA GLY A 126 14.58 25.11 -21.38
C GLY A 126 14.12 25.76 -20.06
N MET A 127 12.82 25.89 -19.83
CA MET A 127 12.28 26.62 -18.68
C MET A 127 12.55 25.89 -17.35
N PHE A 128 13.11 26.61 -16.39
CA PHE A 128 13.46 26.10 -15.06
C PHE A 128 12.26 26.08 -14.11
N SER A 129 12.33 25.24 -13.08
CA SER A 129 11.23 25.06 -12.12
C SER A 129 10.83 26.35 -11.38
N TRP A 130 11.75 27.28 -11.17
CA TRP A 130 11.45 28.58 -10.56
C TRP A 130 10.76 29.53 -11.56
N GLU A 131 11.13 29.49 -12.83
CA GLU A 131 10.47 30.27 -13.89
C GLU A 131 9.03 29.81 -14.09
N ILE A 132 8.80 28.49 -14.03
CA ILE A 132 7.46 27.91 -14.07
C ILE A 132 6.63 28.41 -12.88
N ARG A 133 7.22 28.49 -11.68
CA ARG A 133 6.55 29.01 -10.48
C ARG A 133 6.12 30.47 -10.68
N ASP A 134 7.01 31.31 -11.22
CA ASP A 134 6.71 32.72 -11.44
C ASP A 134 5.68 32.91 -12.55
N LYS A 135 5.72 32.08 -13.61
CA LYS A 135 4.71 32.08 -14.68
C LYS A 135 3.33 31.66 -14.15
N LEU A 136 3.26 30.66 -13.27
CA LEU A 136 2.00 30.26 -12.61
C LEU A 136 1.37 31.38 -11.77
N LEU A 137 2.19 32.19 -11.10
CA LEU A 137 1.73 33.37 -10.35
C LEU A 137 1.31 34.50 -11.29
N LYS A 138 2.05 34.72 -12.38
CA LYS A 138 1.79 35.78 -13.36
C LYS A 138 0.50 35.53 -14.14
N ASP A 139 0.24 34.29 -14.51
CA ASP A 139 -0.96 33.88 -15.25
C ASP A 139 -2.19 33.70 -14.33
N GLY A 140 -2.04 33.95 -13.02
CA GLY A 140 -3.12 33.87 -12.04
C GLY A 140 -3.66 32.45 -11.80
N VAL A 141 -2.90 31.43 -12.20
CA VAL A 141 -3.26 30.01 -12.02
C VAL A 141 -3.15 29.62 -10.55
N CYS A 142 -2.17 30.19 -9.84
CA CYS A 142 -1.95 29.97 -8.42
C CYS A 142 -1.78 31.31 -7.69
N ASP A 143 -2.19 31.35 -6.42
CA ASP A 143 -1.89 32.41 -5.46
C ASP A 143 -0.60 32.12 -4.71
N ARG A 144 -0.06 33.11 -3.98
CA ARG A 144 1.16 32.91 -3.16
C ARG A 144 1.02 31.79 -2.11
N SER A 145 -0.19 31.48 -1.67
CA SER A 145 -0.50 30.42 -0.71
C SER A 145 -0.74 29.05 -1.36
N THR A 146 -1.14 29.02 -2.63
CA THR A 146 -1.49 27.78 -3.35
C THR A 146 -0.42 27.34 -4.35
N VAL A 147 0.53 28.23 -4.69
CA VAL A 147 1.62 27.93 -5.61
C VAL A 147 2.51 26.80 -5.07
N PRO A 148 2.77 25.75 -5.87
CA PRO A 148 3.63 24.66 -5.45
C PRO A 148 5.07 25.14 -5.25
N SER A 149 5.78 24.49 -4.32
CA SER A 149 7.21 24.72 -4.14
C SER A 149 7.99 24.33 -5.40
N VAL A 150 9.17 24.94 -5.61
CA VAL A 150 10.08 24.58 -6.71
C VAL A 150 10.40 23.07 -6.69
N SER A 151 10.58 22.50 -5.51
CA SER A 151 10.80 21.05 -5.32
C SER A 151 9.58 20.21 -5.74
N SER A 152 8.36 20.68 -5.48
CA SER A 152 7.13 20.03 -5.94
C SER A 152 7.03 20.06 -7.47
N ILE A 153 7.33 21.21 -8.10
CA ILE A 153 7.37 21.36 -9.56
C ILE A 153 8.39 20.39 -10.17
N SER A 154 9.61 20.32 -9.63
CA SER A 154 10.64 19.39 -10.11
C SER A 154 10.27 17.91 -9.93
N ARG A 155 9.41 17.56 -8.95
CA ARG A 155 8.86 16.19 -8.83
C ARG A 155 7.83 15.91 -9.93
N VAL A 156 6.93 16.86 -10.20
CA VAL A 156 5.95 16.76 -11.30
C VAL A 156 6.66 16.62 -12.64
N LEU A 157 7.67 17.46 -12.90
CA LEU A 157 8.46 17.41 -14.14
C LEU A 157 9.16 16.06 -14.32
N ARG A 158 9.80 15.51 -13.29
CA ARG A 158 10.44 14.18 -13.38
C ARG A 158 9.43 13.05 -13.58
N ALA A 159 8.26 13.12 -12.93
CA ALA A 159 7.23 12.10 -13.07
C ALA A 159 6.63 12.05 -14.49
N ARG A 160 6.57 13.19 -15.19
CA ARG A 160 5.96 13.32 -16.53
C ARG A 160 6.97 13.25 -17.68
N PHE A 161 8.16 13.84 -17.49
CA PHE A 161 9.18 13.97 -18.54
C PHE A 161 10.43 13.11 -18.28
N GLY A 162 10.71 12.70 -17.04
CA GLY A 162 11.90 11.90 -16.70
C GLY A 162 11.81 10.43 -17.08
N LYS A 163 10.89 10.08 -17.99
CA LYS A 163 10.63 8.69 -18.44
C LYS A 163 10.65 8.56 -19.97
N LYS A 164 11.11 9.60 -20.68
CA LYS A 164 10.97 9.71 -22.14
C LYS A 164 12.30 9.76 -22.90
N ASP A 165 13.42 9.41 -22.27
CA ASP A 165 14.74 9.49 -22.90
C ASP A 165 15.37 8.12 -23.25
N ASP A 166 14.62 7.01 -23.21
CA ASP A 166 15.18 5.67 -23.53
C ASP A 166 14.52 4.94 -24.72
N ASP A 167 13.47 5.46 -25.38
CA ASP A 167 12.69 4.67 -26.37
C ASP A 167 12.45 5.33 -27.75
N ASP A 168 13.07 6.46 -28.11
CA ASP A 168 12.76 7.19 -29.36
C ASP A 168 13.94 7.39 -30.34
N ASP A 169 14.95 6.51 -30.37
CA ASP A 169 15.90 6.45 -31.50
C ASP A 169 16.47 5.04 -31.72
N CYS A 170 15.73 4.18 -32.45
CA CYS A 170 16.29 3.01 -33.16
C CYS A 170 15.25 2.40 -34.12
N ASP A 171 14.77 3.18 -35.10
CA ASP A 171 14.19 2.60 -36.32
C ASP A 171 14.58 3.46 -37.53
N LYS A 172 15.83 3.25 -37.97
CA LYS A 172 16.31 3.26 -39.37
C LYS A 172 17.84 3.38 -39.44
N LYS A 173 18.49 2.24 -39.71
CA LYS A 173 19.36 1.99 -40.88
C LYS A 173 20.24 0.78 -40.59
N ASP A 174 19.86 -0.35 -41.17
CA ASP A 174 20.82 -1.38 -41.56
C ASP A 174 21.78 -0.74 -42.58
N GLU A 175 22.98 -0.35 -42.13
CA GLU A 175 24.12 -0.25 -43.02
C GLU A 175 25.43 -0.41 -42.23
N ASP A 176 26.27 -1.24 -42.81
CA ASP A 176 27.55 -1.76 -42.35
C ASP A 176 28.54 -0.66 -41.90
N GLY A 177 29.33 -0.91 -40.86
CA GLY A 177 30.29 0.08 -40.35
C GLY A 177 30.95 -0.28 -39.03
N GLU A 178 32.00 -1.11 -39.10
CA GLU A 178 32.97 -1.39 -38.04
C GLU A 178 33.43 -0.11 -37.28
N LYS A 179 32.95 0.05 -36.04
CA LYS A 179 33.49 1.05 -35.11
C LYS A 179 34.56 0.39 -34.23
N LYS A 180 35.82 0.41 -34.72
CA LYS A 180 37.01 0.14 -33.90
C LYS A 180 37.05 1.07 -32.70
N THR A 181 37.02 0.52 -31.50
CA THR A 181 37.15 1.26 -30.24
C THR A 181 38.60 1.73 -30.05
N LYS A 182 38.76 2.98 -29.61
CA LYS A 182 40.04 3.72 -29.56
C LYS A 182 41.01 3.29 -28.44
N HIS A 183 40.91 2.04 -27.98
CA HIS A 183 41.75 1.51 -26.90
C HIS A 183 42.23 0.08 -27.16
N SER A 184 42.46 -0.30 -28.42
CA SER A 184 43.11 -1.58 -28.73
C SER A 184 44.63 -1.43 -28.60
N ILE A 185 45.24 -2.23 -27.72
CA ILE A 185 46.68 -2.26 -27.39
C ILE A 185 47.50 -3.14 -28.35
N ASP A 186 46.91 -3.57 -29.46
CA ASP A 186 47.50 -4.58 -30.36
C ASP A 186 48.51 -3.96 -31.35
N GLY A 187 49.67 -3.57 -30.81
CA GLY A 187 50.80 -3.04 -31.58
C GLY A 187 52.10 -2.85 -30.79
N ILE A 188 52.17 -3.32 -29.53
CA ILE A 188 53.34 -3.09 -28.65
C ILE A 188 54.32 -4.28 -28.61
N LEU A 189 53.95 -5.46 -29.13
CA LEU A 189 54.85 -6.61 -29.20
C LEU A 189 55.12 -6.98 -30.67
N GLY A 190 56.08 -6.29 -31.26
CA GLY A 190 56.62 -6.59 -32.58
C GLY A 190 58.10 -6.22 -32.67
N ASP A 191 58.94 -7.25 -32.58
CA ASP A 191 60.27 -7.35 -33.18
C ASP A 191 61.46 -6.64 -32.51
N LYS A 192 62.24 -7.42 -31.74
CA LYS A 192 63.70 -7.23 -31.66
C LYS A 192 64.38 -8.59 -31.52
N GLY A 193 64.50 -9.27 -32.66
CA GLY A 193 65.29 -10.49 -32.82
C GLY A 193 66.34 -10.32 -33.92
N HIS A 194 67.51 -9.81 -33.56
CA HIS A 194 68.77 -10.14 -34.22
C HIS A 194 69.89 -10.14 -33.18
#